data_AF-A0A1U8IT36-F1
#
_entry.id   AF-A0A1U8IT36-F1
#
_cell.length_a   1.000
_cell.length_b   1.000
_cell.length_c   1.000
_cell.angle_alpha   90.00
_cell.angle_beta   90.00
_cell.angle_gamma   90.00
#
_symmetry.space_group_name_H-M   'P 1'
#
loop_
_entity.id
_entity.type
_entity.pdbx_description
1 polymer ?
#
loop_
_entity_poly.entity_id
_entity_poly.type
_entity_poly.pdbx_seq_one_letter_code
_entity_poly.pdbx_strand_id
1 'polypeptide(L)'
;MSFTPPPPPVFTSENYHIWVIKMKTYLQAHDLWNVVENDTEPPPLRANPTIAKTRQHSEDCAKKHKAMACLQNGVSDVIFTRIMACDSPKQTWEKLNEGFMGSDKTRQQQVINLRRDFKNLKMRESNTIKQYSDRIMATVNSIRLLGEDFSESRVVEKVITTLPEKFESKISLLKVIGVKWVFRAKYNADGSLNKHTARLVVKGYNQ
;
A
#
# COMPACT_ATOMS: atom_id res chain seq x y z
N MET A 1 -6.03 3.01 34.99
CA MET A 1 -6.04 1.99 33.93
C MET A 1 -4.71 2.08 33.20
N SER A 2 -3.88 1.05 33.22
CA SER A 2 -2.63 1.03 32.45
C SER A 2 -2.97 0.82 30.97
N PHE A 3 -2.64 1.80 30.13
CA PHE A 3 -2.73 1.64 28.68
C PHE A 3 -1.63 0.66 28.26
N THR A 4 -2.00 -0.59 27.96
CA THR A 4 -1.10 -1.53 27.31
C THR A 4 -1.05 -1.14 25.83
N PRO A 5 0.11 -0.76 25.29
CA PRO A 5 0.22 -0.38 23.89
C PRO A 5 -0.12 -1.59 23.01
N PRO A 6 -0.84 -1.41 21.89
CA PRO A 6 -1.04 -2.48 20.93
C PRO A 6 0.32 -2.98 20.40
N PRO A 7 0.46 -4.26 20.06
CA PRO A 7 1.71 -4.78 19.52
C PRO A 7 2.11 -4.01 18.23
N PRO A 8 3.42 -3.93 17.93
CA PRO A 8 3.88 -3.24 16.73
C PRO A 8 3.25 -3.85 15.47
N PRO A 9 2.98 -3.04 14.44
CA PRO A 9 2.46 -3.56 13.18
C PRO A 9 3.50 -4.50 12.56
N VAL A 10 3.08 -5.68 12.11
CA VAL A 10 3.97 -6.67 11.48
C VAL A 10 4.00 -6.47 9.97
N PHE A 11 5.20 -6.33 9.40
CA PHE A 11 5.42 -6.25 7.95
C PHE A 11 5.62 -7.65 7.37
N THR A 12 4.81 -8.02 6.38
CA THR A 12 4.83 -9.33 5.72
C THR A 12 5.30 -9.29 4.27
N SER A 13 6.01 -8.23 3.86
CA SER A 13 6.51 -7.90 2.50
C SER A 13 5.59 -7.09 1.58
N GLU A 14 4.30 -6.97 1.93
CA GLU A 14 3.34 -6.14 1.19
C GLU A 14 3.02 -4.83 1.92
N ASN A 15 2.57 -3.82 1.17
CA ASN A 15 2.14 -2.53 1.72
C ASN A 15 3.19 -1.83 2.61
N TYR A 16 4.47 -1.91 2.22
CA TYR A 16 5.58 -1.28 2.96
C TYR A 16 5.31 0.19 3.31
N HIS A 17 4.71 0.95 2.39
CA HIS A 17 4.30 2.34 2.61
C HIS A 17 3.28 2.54 3.75
N ILE A 18 2.37 1.58 3.99
CA ILE A 18 1.45 1.62 5.13
C ILE A 18 2.21 1.26 6.41
N TRP A 19 3.03 0.20 6.34
CA TRP A 19 3.79 -0.26 7.49
C TRP A 19 4.77 0.80 7.99
N VAL A 20 5.51 1.46 7.10
CA VAL A 20 6.51 2.48 7.48
C VAL A 20 5.86 3.66 8.20
N ILE A 21 4.66 4.08 7.79
CA ILE A 21 3.88 5.12 8.47
C ILE A 21 3.47 4.62 9.86
N LYS A 22 2.83 3.45 9.95
CA LYS A 22 2.35 2.91 11.23
C LYS A 22 3.49 2.65 12.22
N MET A 23 4.60 2.09 11.76
CA MET A 23 5.78 1.81 12.59
C MET A 23 6.45 3.10 13.07
N LYS A 24 6.59 4.12 12.21
CA LYS A 24 7.10 5.43 12.62
C LYS A 24 6.21 6.05 13.69
N THR A 25 4.89 6.06 13.50
CA THR A 25 3.94 6.56 14.50
C THR A 25 4.03 5.78 15.82
N TYR A 26 4.18 4.46 15.76
CA TYR A 26 4.38 3.62 16.94
C TYR A 26 5.64 4.02 17.71
N LEU A 27 6.79 4.12 17.04
CA LEU A 27 8.05 4.53 17.66
C LEU A 27 7.99 5.95 18.26
N GLN A 28 7.27 6.88 17.61
CA GLN A 28 7.06 8.23 18.13
C GLN A 28 6.20 8.23 19.40
N ALA A 29 5.12 7.43 19.43
CA ALA A 29 4.26 7.30 20.61
C ALA A 29 5.00 6.72 21.83
N HIS A 30 6.10 5.98 21.59
CA HIS A 30 6.94 5.37 22.62
C HIS A 30 8.22 6.14 22.96
N ASP A 31 8.42 7.34 22.41
CA ASP A 31 9.65 8.13 22.57
C ASP A 31 10.92 7.37 22.10
N LEU A 32 10.77 6.52 21.08
CA LEU A 32 11.86 5.70 20.51
C LEU A 32 12.39 6.26 19.19
N TRP A 33 11.61 7.10 18.50
CA TRP A 33 11.94 7.58 17.15
C TRP A 33 13.28 8.33 17.09
N ASN A 34 13.59 9.14 18.09
CA ASN A 34 14.84 9.92 18.13
C ASN A 34 16.09 9.02 18.03
N VAL A 35 16.06 7.85 18.67
CA VAL A 35 17.18 6.88 18.63
C VAL A 35 17.31 6.24 17.25
N VAL A 36 16.19 6.04 16.55
CA VAL A 36 16.17 5.48 15.18
C VAL A 36 16.68 6.51 14.16
N GLU A 37 16.36 7.79 14.34
CA GLU A 37 16.73 8.85 13.40
C GLU A 37 18.20 9.27 13.55
N ASN A 38 18.64 9.45 14.80
CA ASN A 38 19.90 10.10 15.11
C ASN A 38 21.02 9.15 15.58
N ASP A 39 20.72 7.87 15.82
CA ASP A 39 21.64 6.88 16.42
C ASP A 39 22.42 7.45 17.61
N THR A 40 21.71 8.23 18.44
CA THR A 40 22.35 9.01 19.48
C THR A 40 22.78 8.07 20.60
N GLU A 41 24.09 7.91 20.79
CA GLU A 41 24.60 7.29 22.01
C GLU A 41 24.42 8.26 23.19
N PRO A 42 23.83 7.80 24.31
CA PRO A 42 23.69 8.65 25.48
C PRO A 42 25.08 9.04 25.99
N PRO A 43 25.33 10.33 26.31
CA PRO A 43 26.64 10.80 26.76
C PRO A 43 27.12 10.03 28.00
N PRO A 44 28.44 9.77 28.12
CA PRO A 44 28.99 9.14 29.32
C PRO A 44 28.62 9.94 30.57
N LEU A 45 28.29 9.23 31.65
CA LEU A 45 28.07 9.86 32.95
C LEU A 45 29.37 10.55 33.41
N ARG A 46 29.25 11.79 33.88
CA ARG A 46 30.37 12.50 34.55
C ARG A 46 30.68 11.84 35.90
N ALA A 47 31.88 12.07 36.44
CA ALA A 47 32.23 11.65 37.79
C ALA A 47 31.24 12.24 38.81
N ASN A 48 30.74 11.40 39.72
CA ASN A 48 29.70 11.71 40.74
C ASN A 48 28.34 12.17 40.17
N PRO A 49 27.62 11.31 39.43
CA PRO A 49 26.28 11.62 38.96
C PRO A 49 25.26 11.58 40.12
N THR A 50 24.30 12.51 40.11
CA THR A 50 23.12 12.43 40.99
C THR A 50 22.29 11.19 40.63
N ILE A 51 21.60 10.58 41.60
CA ILE A 51 20.71 9.41 41.39
C ILE A 51 19.75 9.60 40.20
N ALA A 52 19.18 10.79 40.04
CA ALA A 52 18.31 11.14 38.92
C ALA A 52 19.01 11.05 37.55
N LYS A 53 20.28 11.48 37.46
CA LYS A 53 21.07 11.40 36.22
C LYS A 53 21.46 9.97 35.87
N THR A 54 21.77 9.16 36.87
CA THR A 54 22.04 7.73 36.68
C THR A 54 20.81 6.98 36.15
N ARG A 55 19.62 7.28 36.71
CA ARG A 55 18.35 6.71 36.23
C ARG A 55 18.04 7.13 34.80
N GLN A 56 18.15 8.42 34.49
CA GLN A 56 17.91 8.94 33.14
C GLN A 56 18.84 8.29 32.10
N HIS A 57 20.14 8.20 32.39
CA HIS A 57 21.10 7.55 31.49
C HIS A 57 20.77 6.07 31.26
N SER A 58 20.36 5.35 32.31
CA SER A 58 19.92 3.96 32.18
C SER A 58 18.65 3.83 31.32
N GLU A 59 17.70 4.74 31.46
CA GLU A 59 16.48 4.78 30.65
C GLU A 59 16.79 5.06 29.18
N ASP A 60 17.68 6.00 28.89
CA ASP A 60 18.10 6.35 27.53
C ASP A 60 18.88 5.21 26.85
N CYS A 61 19.77 4.52 27.58
CA CYS A 61 20.39 3.28 27.09
C CYS A 61 19.37 2.18 26.77
N ALA A 62 18.30 2.09 27.55
CA ALA A 62 17.23 1.12 27.32
C ALA A 62 16.39 1.47 26.07
N LYS A 63 16.27 2.76 25.69
CA LYS A 63 15.53 3.18 24.48
C LYS A 63 16.12 2.57 23.21
N LYS A 64 17.45 2.47 23.09
CA LYS A 64 18.12 1.84 21.93
C LYS A 64 17.71 0.37 21.77
N HIS A 65 17.76 -0.40 22.85
CA HIS A 65 17.34 -1.80 22.85
C HIS A 65 15.84 -1.96 22.57
N LYS A 66 15.00 -1.10 23.15
CA LYS A 66 13.54 -1.09 22.91
C LYS A 66 13.22 -0.77 21.45
N ALA A 67 13.88 0.22 20.85
CA ALA A 67 13.70 0.57 19.45
C ALA A 67 14.10 -0.60 18.53
N MET A 68 15.25 -1.25 18.81
CA MET A 68 15.70 -2.42 18.07
C MET A 68 14.67 -3.56 18.14
N ALA A 69 14.19 -3.89 19.34
CA ALA A 69 13.18 -4.92 19.53
C ALA A 69 11.87 -4.59 18.81
N CYS A 70 11.45 -3.32 18.80
CA CYS A 70 10.25 -2.89 18.06
C CYS A 70 10.39 -3.10 16.55
N LEU A 71 11.56 -2.79 15.98
CA LEU A 71 11.82 -2.99 14.56
C LEU A 71 11.90 -4.47 14.19
N GLN A 72 12.57 -5.28 15.01
CA GLN A 72 12.71 -6.72 14.80
C GLN A 72 11.36 -7.45 14.94
N ASN A 73 10.58 -7.13 15.97
CA ASN A 73 9.24 -7.72 16.16
C ASN A 73 8.20 -7.16 15.18
N GLY A 74 8.50 -6.02 14.56
CA GLY A 74 7.66 -5.38 13.56
C GLY A 74 7.77 -5.96 12.17
N VAL A 75 8.57 -6.99 11.95
CA VAL A 75 8.76 -7.64 10.65
C VAL A 75 8.56 -9.15 10.77
N SER A 76 8.20 -9.81 9.67
CA SER A 76 8.14 -11.28 9.63
C SER A 76 9.54 -11.89 9.71
N ASP A 77 9.65 -13.17 10.13
CA ASP A 77 10.93 -13.88 10.23
C ASP A 77 11.73 -13.85 8.92
N VAL A 78 11.05 -13.96 7.78
CA VAL A 78 11.67 -13.87 6.45
C VAL A 78 12.37 -12.52 6.25
N ILE A 79 11.76 -11.43 6.70
CA ILE A 79 12.33 -10.08 6.59
C ILE A 79 13.37 -9.85 7.69
N PHE A 80 13.16 -10.41 8.88
CA PHE A 80 14.12 -10.40 9.98
C PHE A 80 15.49 -10.95 9.54
N THR A 81 15.53 -12.07 8.79
CA THR A 81 16.81 -12.62 8.29
C THR A 81 17.60 -11.63 7.41
N ARG A 82 16.94 -10.64 6.79
CA ARG A 82 17.60 -9.61 5.99
C ARG A 82 18.24 -8.51 6.84
N ILE A 83 17.73 -8.29 8.05
CA ILE A 83 18.17 -7.23 8.97
C ILE A 83 18.92 -7.78 10.19
N MET A 84 19.06 -9.09 10.34
CA MET A 84 19.65 -9.73 11.53
C MET A 84 21.10 -9.33 11.83
N ALA A 85 21.84 -8.86 10.82
CA ALA A 85 23.22 -8.37 10.95
C ALA A 85 23.31 -6.85 11.21
N CYS A 86 22.18 -6.18 11.47
CA CYS A 86 22.19 -4.77 11.81
C CYS A 86 22.44 -4.60 13.32
N ASP A 87 23.34 -3.68 13.68
CA ASP A 87 23.79 -3.45 15.05
C ASP A 87 23.11 -2.24 15.72
N SER A 88 22.42 -1.42 14.93
CA SER A 88 21.68 -0.27 15.44
C SER A 88 20.25 -0.19 14.90
N PRO A 89 19.33 0.43 15.68
CA PRO A 89 17.97 0.69 15.20
C PRO A 89 17.95 1.54 13.92
N LYS A 90 18.88 2.50 13.81
CA LYS A 90 19.02 3.34 12.61
C LYS A 90 19.41 2.51 11.39
N GLN A 91 20.46 1.71 11.49
CA GLN A 91 20.91 0.84 10.40
C GLN A 91 19.79 -0.14 9.97
N THR A 92 19.06 -0.69 10.95
CA THR A 92 17.90 -1.56 10.68
C THR A 92 16.82 -0.82 9.90
N TRP A 93 16.47 0.39 10.33
CA TRP A 93 15.46 1.23 9.67
C TRP A 93 15.88 1.64 8.25
N GLU A 94 17.14 2.03 8.06
CA GLU A 94 17.70 2.38 6.75
C GLU A 94 17.69 1.17 5.81
N LYS A 95 18.12 0.00 6.28
CA LYS A 95 18.14 -1.23 5.47
C LYS A 95 16.74 -1.69 5.06
N LEU A 96 15.75 -1.55 5.94
CA LEU A 96 14.35 -1.78 5.59
C LEU A 96 13.86 -0.77 4.54
N ASN A 97 14.23 0.50 4.68
CA ASN A 97 13.88 1.52 3.70
C ASN A 97 14.53 1.24 2.34
N GLU A 98 15.83 0.96 2.28
CA GLU A 98 16.51 0.65 1.01
C GLU A 98 15.92 -0.59 0.33
N GLY A 99 15.73 -1.67 1.09
CA GLY A 99 15.24 -2.95 0.56
C GLY A 99 13.81 -2.90 0.03
N PHE A 100 12.94 -2.07 0.61
CA PHE A 100 11.51 -2.10 0.32
C PHE A 100 10.95 -0.79 -0.25
N MET A 101 11.57 0.36 -0.03
CA MET A 101 11.19 1.61 -0.70
C MET A 101 11.43 1.55 -2.20
N GLY A 102 12.46 0.84 -2.67
CA GLY A 102 12.69 0.57 -4.09
C GLY A 102 11.51 -0.17 -4.72
N SER A 103 11.01 -1.21 -4.04
CA SER A 103 9.83 -1.96 -4.49
C SER A 103 8.56 -1.11 -4.53
N ASP A 104 8.37 -0.21 -3.56
CA ASP A 104 7.21 0.69 -3.55
C ASP A 104 7.30 1.77 -4.63
N LYS A 105 8.50 2.33 -4.88
CA LYS A 105 8.74 3.24 -6.01
C LYS A 105 8.44 2.57 -7.35
N THR A 106 8.87 1.33 -7.55
CA THR A 106 8.57 0.56 -8.77
C THR A 106 7.07 0.28 -8.89
N ARG A 107 6.40 -0.14 -7.81
CA ARG A 107 4.95 -0.34 -7.76
C ARG A 107 4.20 0.93 -8.12
N GLN A 108 4.55 2.05 -7.50
CA GLN A 108 3.94 3.36 -7.77
C GLN A 108 4.19 3.82 -9.20
N GLN A 109 5.39 3.61 -9.74
CA GLN A 109 5.69 3.92 -11.14
C GLN A 109 4.83 3.07 -12.10
N GLN A 110 4.61 1.79 -11.79
CA GLN A 110 3.70 0.94 -12.57
C GLN A 110 2.26 1.46 -12.51
N VAL A 111 1.76 1.87 -11.34
CA VAL A 111 0.43 2.48 -11.18
C VAL A 111 0.32 3.75 -12.04
N ILE A 112 1.31 4.63 -11.98
CA ILE A 112 1.34 5.88 -12.77
C ILE A 112 1.28 5.57 -14.26
N ASN A 113 2.08 4.60 -14.72
CA ASN A 113 2.09 4.18 -16.12
C ASN A 113 0.74 3.61 -16.54
N LEU A 114 0.13 2.73 -15.74
CA LEU A 114 -1.18 2.15 -16.02
C LEU A 114 -2.29 3.19 -16.02
N ARG A 115 -2.25 4.18 -15.11
CA ARG A 115 -3.21 5.32 -15.11
C ARG A 115 -3.08 6.14 -16.38
N ARG A 116 -1.86 6.38 -16.86
CA ARG A 116 -1.61 7.04 -18.15
C ARG A 116 -2.14 6.21 -19.32
N ASP A 117 -1.90 4.90 -19.32
CA ASP A 117 -2.38 4.00 -20.36
C ASP A 117 -3.91 3.94 -20.38
N PHE A 118 -4.56 3.90 -19.21
CA PHE A 118 -6.01 4.03 -19.09
C PHE A 118 -6.51 5.35 -19.67
N LYS A 119 -5.86 6.48 -19.35
CA LYS A 119 -6.22 7.80 -19.88
C LYS A 119 -6.10 7.83 -21.41
N ASN A 120 -5.07 7.21 -21.97
CA ASN A 120 -4.83 7.18 -23.41
C ASN A 120 -5.62 6.10 -24.17
N LEU A 121 -6.28 5.18 -23.46
CA LEU A 121 -7.03 4.10 -24.06
C LEU A 121 -8.20 4.65 -24.88
N LYS A 122 -8.29 4.34 -26.16
CA LYS A 122 -9.44 4.68 -27.01
C LYS A 122 -9.80 3.50 -27.89
N MET A 123 -11.07 3.38 -28.22
CA MET A 123 -11.51 2.32 -29.12
C MET A 123 -11.07 2.66 -30.54
N ARG A 124 -10.37 1.73 -31.19
CA ARG A 124 -10.02 1.88 -32.61
C ARG A 124 -11.21 1.46 -33.47
N GLU A 125 -11.30 1.97 -34.69
CA GLU A 125 -12.41 1.64 -35.60
C GLU A 125 -12.53 0.14 -35.87
N SER A 126 -11.39 -0.56 -35.91
CA SER A 126 -11.27 -2.00 -36.11
C SER A 126 -11.52 -2.85 -34.87
N ASN A 127 -11.66 -2.25 -33.68
CA ASN A 127 -11.91 -3.01 -32.47
C ASN A 127 -13.39 -3.37 -32.34
N THR A 128 -13.68 -4.54 -31.79
CA THR A 128 -15.01 -4.84 -31.27
C THR A 128 -15.20 -4.23 -29.88
N ILE A 129 -16.45 -3.98 -29.47
CA ILE A 129 -16.77 -3.48 -28.12
C ILE A 129 -16.18 -4.41 -27.05
N LYS A 130 -16.26 -5.74 -27.27
CA LYS A 130 -15.71 -6.73 -26.34
C LYS A 130 -14.20 -6.58 -26.19
N GLN A 131 -13.45 -6.51 -27.29
CA GLN A 131 -11.99 -6.33 -27.24
C GLN A 131 -11.60 -5.03 -26.52
N TYR A 132 -12.36 -3.96 -26.76
CA TYR A 132 -12.13 -2.68 -26.09
C TYR A 132 -12.40 -2.77 -24.58
N SER A 133 -13.54 -3.35 -24.20
CA SER A 133 -13.91 -3.58 -22.79
C SER A 133 -12.92 -4.49 -22.07
N ASP A 134 -12.43 -5.55 -22.72
CA ASP A 134 -11.44 -6.47 -22.15
C ASP A 134 -10.12 -5.73 -21.85
N ARG A 135 -9.70 -4.80 -22.71
CA ARG A 135 -8.50 -3.96 -22.50
C ARG A 135 -8.68 -2.97 -21.35
N ILE A 136 -9.82 -2.30 -21.26
CA ILE A 136 -10.14 -1.44 -20.10
C ILE A 136 -10.01 -2.24 -18.80
N MET A 137 -10.65 -3.40 -18.77
CA MET A 137 -10.67 -4.25 -17.58
C MET A 137 -9.29 -4.78 -17.21
N ALA A 138 -8.46 -5.15 -18.20
CA ALA A 138 -7.08 -5.54 -17.94
C ALA A 138 -6.30 -4.44 -17.21
N THR A 139 -6.36 -3.20 -17.70
CA THR A 139 -5.67 -2.07 -17.07
C THR A 139 -6.20 -1.76 -15.67
N VAL A 140 -7.52 -1.73 -15.48
CA VAL A 140 -8.16 -1.47 -14.17
C VAL A 140 -7.80 -2.56 -13.16
N ASN A 141 -7.82 -3.82 -13.59
CA ASN A 141 -7.47 -4.94 -12.72
C ASN A 141 -6.00 -4.90 -12.31
N SER A 142 -5.09 -4.56 -13.23
CA SER A 142 -3.67 -4.37 -12.88
C SER A 142 -3.48 -3.27 -11.85
N ILE A 143 -4.21 -2.14 -11.94
CA ILE A 143 -4.15 -1.08 -10.93
C ILE A 143 -4.66 -1.58 -9.56
N ARG A 144 -5.79 -2.30 -9.54
CA ARG A 144 -6.36 -2.85 -8.31
C ARG A 144 -5.48 -3.92 -7.67
N LEU A 145 -4.85 -4.77 -8.48
CA LEU A 145 -3.88 -5.78 -8.01
C LEU A 145 -2.63 -5.14 -7.39
N LEU A 146 -2.28 -3.92 -7.78
CA LEU A 146 -1.21 -3.15 -7.16
C LEU A 146 -1.66 -2.43 -5.87
N GLY A 147 -2.88 -2.70 -5.38
CA GLY A 147 -3.42 -2.18 -4.12
C GLY A 147 -4.03 -0.79 -4.20
N GLU A 148 -4.20 -0.23 -5.40
CA GLU A 148 -4.81 1.09 -5.58
C GLU A 148 -6.30 0.96 -5.85
N ASP A 149 -7.09 1.77 -5.16
CA ASP A 149 -8.51 1.86 -5.48
C ASP A 149 -8.70 2.49 -6.87
N PHE A 150 -9.69 1.97 -7.60
CA PHE A 150 -10.07 2.47 -8.91
C PHE A 150 -11.58 2.41 -9.07
N SER A 151 -12.20 3.58 -8.96
CA SER A 151 -13.66 3.73 -8.96
C SER A 151 -14.31 3.25 -10.26
N GLU A 152 -15.47 2.62 -10.12
CA GLU A 152 -16.29 2.16 -11.25
C GLU A 152 -16.79 3.30 -12.14
N SER A 153 -17.09 4.47 -11.54
CA SER A 153 -17.53 5.67 -12.28
C SER A 153 -16.53 6.07 -13.36
N ARG A 154 -15.22 6.02 -13.06
CA ARG A 154 -14.17 6.32 -14.04
C ARG A 154 -14.15 5.34 -15.21
N VAL A 155 -14.49 4.08 -14.96
CA VAL A 155 -14.60 3.04 -16.01
C VAL A 155 -15.80 3.35 -16.92
N VAL A 156 -16.96 3.69 -16.34
CA VAL A 156 -18.17 4.07 -17.10
C VAL A 156 -17.90 5.29 -17.97
N GLU A 157 -17.39 6.36 -17.37
CA GLU A 157 -17.08 7.61 -18.06
C GLU A 157 -16.12 7.36 -19.22
N LYS A 158 -15.09 6.53 -19.01
CA LYS A 158 -14.14 6.17 -20.05
C LYS A 158 -14.79 5.49 -21.25
N VAL A 159 -15.68 4.53 -21.00
CA VAL A 159 -16.40 3.82 -22.08
C VAL A 159 -17.28 4.79 -22.86
N ILE A 160 -18.06 5.61 -22.16
CA ILE A 160 -19.00 6.56 -22.78
C ILE A 160 -18.26 7.60 -23.63
N THR A 161 -17.11 8.10 -23.17
CA THR A 161 -16.39 9.21 -23.83
C THR A 161 -15.46 8.77 -24.96
N THR A 162 -15.21 7.48 -25.16
CA THR A 162 -14.23 6.98 -26.15
C THR A 162 -14.78 5.94 -27.12
N LEU A 163 -16.06 5.61 -27.00
CA LEU A 163 -16.77 4.84 -28.01
C LEU A 163 -16.96 5.71 -29.27
N PRO A 164 -16.74 5.16 -30.48
CA PRO A 164 -16.94 5.91 -31.73
C PRO A 164 -18.41 6.26 -31.98
N GLU A 165 -18.65 7.29 -32.79
CA GLU A 165 -19.98 7.82 -33.11
C GLU A 165 -20.97 6.78 -33.63
N LYS A 166 -20.48 5.75 -34.32
CA LYS A 166 -21.29 4.61 -34.80
C LYS A 166 -22.05 3.86 -33.69
N PHE A 167 -21.71 4.10 -32.43
CA PHE A 167 -22.39 3.55 -31.26
C PHE A 167 -23.22 4.59 -30.48
N GLU A 168 -23.39 5.82 -30.96
CA GLU A 168 -24.09 6.91 -30.26
C GLU A 168 -25.54 6.56 -29.91
N SER A 169 -26.25 5.84 -30.77
CA SER A 169 -27.60 5.37 -30.47
C SER A 169 -27.63 4.45 -29.24
N LYS A 170 -26.62 3.58 -29.10
CA LYS A 170 -26.45 2.71 -27.92
C LYS A 170 -25.99 3.51 -26.70
N ILE A 171 -25.09 4.48 -26.87
CA ILE A 171 -24.62 5.34 -25.77
C ILE A 171 -25.77 6.19 -25.21
N SER A 172 -26.57 6.79 -26.08
CA SER A 172 -27.75 7.57 -25.71
C SER A 172 -28.75 6.73 -24.95
N LEU A 173 -29.02 5.50 -25.44
CA LEU A 173 -29.86 4.55 -24.73
C LEU A 173 -29.32 4.18 -23.34
N LEU A 174 -28.00 3.97 -23.21
CA LEU A 174 -27.34 3.66 -21.93
C LEU A 174 -27.42 4.83 -20.93
N LYS A 175 -27.33 6.08 -21.40
CA LYS A 175 -27.48 7.28 -20.57
C LYS A 175 -28.92 7.42 -20.05
N VAL A 176 -29.91 7.12 -20.89
CA VAL A 176 -31.34 7.23 -20.55
C VAL A 176 -31.78 6.12 -19.60
N ILE A 177 -31.44 4.87 -19.90
CA ILE A 177 -31.85 3.70 -19.10
C ILE A 177 -31.12 3.70 -17.74
N GLY A 178 -29.93 4.28 -17.68
CA GLY A 178 -29.04 4.18 -16.53
C GLY A 178 -28.42 2.79 -16.45
N VAL A 179 -27.11 2.73 -16.39
CA VAL A 179 -26.37 1.46 -16.29
C VAL A 179 -25.44 1.46 -15.09
N LYS A 180 -25.22 0.27 -14.54
CA LYS A 180 -24.19 0.00 -13.55
C LYS A 180 -23.31 -1.12 -14.06
N TRP A 181 -22.03 -1.05 -13.77
CA TRP A 181 -21.18 -2.22 -13.93
C TRP A 181 -21.31 -3.07 -12.68
N VAL A 182 -21.54 -4.36 -12.85
CA VAL A 182 -21.42 -5.33 -11.77
C VAL A 182 -20.05 -5.95 -11.90
N PHE A 183 -19.20 -5.64 -10.92
CA PHE A 183 -17.88 -6.24 -10.80
C PHE A 183 -17.96 -7.43 -9.85
N ARG A 184 -17.39 -8.55 -10.27
CA ARG A 184 -17.30 -9.76 -9.47
C ARG A 184 -15.87 -10.25 -9.48
N ALA A 185 -15.29 -10.40 -8.29
CA ALA A 185 -14.03 -11.10 -8.08
C ALA A 185 -14.28 -12.62 -8.13
N LYS A 186 -13.45 -13.32 -8.90
CA LYS A 186 -13.31 -14.77 -8.85
C LYS A 186 -12.02 -15.08 -8.10
N TYR A 187 -12.10 -16.01 -7.15
CA TYR A 187 -10.98 -16.48 -6.35
C TYR A 187 -10.61 -17.91 -6.76
N ASN A 188 -9.34 -18.25 -6.58
CA ASN A 188 -8.80 -19.60 -6.71
C ASN A 188 -9.17 -20.43 -5.47
N ALA A 189 -8.92 -21.75 -5.54
CA ALA A 189 -9.19 -22.67 -4.44
C ALA A 189 -8.36 -22.36 -3.17
N ASP A 190 -7.21 -21.69 -3.32
CA ASP A 190 -6.34 -21.25 -2.23
C ASP A 190 -6.75 -19.89 -1.62
N GLY A 191 -7.86 -19.29 -2.08
CA GLY A 191 -8.33 -17.98 -1.63
C GLY A 191 -7.64 -16.79 -2.32
N SER A 192 -6.64 -17.02 -3.18
CA SER A 192 -6.01 -15.95 -3.97
C SER A 192 -6.96 -15.43 -5.04
N LEU A 193 -6.88 -14.14 -5.33
CA LEU A 193 -7.72 -13.50 -6.34
C LEU A 193 -7.29 -13.94 -7.75
N ASN A 194 -8.16 -14.65 -8.46
CA ASN A 194 -7.93 -15.09 -9.84
C ASN A 194 -8.20 -13.97 -10.85
N LYS A 195 -9.43 -13.46 -10.86
CA LYS A 195 -9.88 -12.51 -11.88
C LYS A 195 -11.05 -11.66 -11.42
N HIS A 196 -10.94 -10.35 -11.67
CA HIS A 196 -12.10 -9.47 -11.62
C HIS A 196 -12.81 -9.47 -12.99
N THR A 197 -14.09 -9.81 -12.97
CA THR A 197 -14.98 -9.75 -14.13
C THR A 197 -15.93 -8.57 -13.98
N ALA A 198 -16.27 -7.92 -15.09
CA ALA A 198 -17.24 -6.84 -15.09
C ALA A 198 -18.30 -7.12 -16.15
N ARG A 199 -19.56 -6.87 -15.79
CA ARG A 199 -20.69 -6.93 -16.71
C ARG A 199 -21.45 -5.62 -16.63
N LEU A 200 -21.76 -5.05 -17.78
CA LEU A 200 -22.64 -3.89 -17.85
C LEU A 200 -24.09 -4.36 -17.72
N VAL A 201 -24.83 -3.83 -16.75
CA VAL A 201 -26.23 -4.15 -16.51
C VAL A 201 -27.06 -2.86 -16.35
N VAL A 202 -28.33 -2.96 -16.71
CA VAL A 202 -29.31 -1.87 -16.58
C VAL A 202 -29.65 -1.64 -15.10
N LYS A 203 -29.68 -0.37 -14.67
CA LYS A 203 -30.14 0.01 -13.33
C LYS A 203 -31.65 -0.33 -13.23
N GLY A 204 -32.02 -1.14 -12.24
CA GLY A 204 -33.39 -1.62 -12.04
C GLY A 204 -33.65 -3.06 -12.47
N TYR A 205 -32.69 -3.72 -13.13
CA TYR A 205 -32.75 -5.17 -13.36
C TYR A 205 -32.27 -5.89 -12.08
N ASN A 206 -33.22 -6.40 -11.29
CA ASN A 206 -32.92 -7.38 -10.24
C ASN A 206 -32.69 -8.72 -10.92
N GLN A 207 -31.54 -9.34 -10.63
CA GLN A 207 -31.19 -10.67 -11.11
C GLN A 207 -31.61 -11.71 -10.10
#